data_AF-A0A7S0P3N7-F1
#
_entry.id   AF-A0A7S0P3N7-F1
#
_cell.length_a   1.000
_cell.length_b   1.000
_cell.length_c   1.000
_cell.angle_alpha   90.00
_cell.angle_beta   90.00
_cell.angle_gamma   90.00
#
_symmetry.space_group_name_H-M   'P 1'
#
loop_
_entity.id
_entity.type
_entity.pdbx_description
1 polymer ?
#
loop_
_entity_poly.entity_id
_entity_poly.type
_entity_poly.pdbx_seq_one_letter_code
_entity_poly.pdbx_strand_id
1 'polypeptide(L)'
;MAQAVIGHVNQITGLELRDDPVIMGWELCNECRCRESRGQLQAWVAAMGPYVKGLAPRQLLGSGSEGLYGDDAATANLNPSSWYVHEGVSFLRDEAVASLDFAGYHCHYADWVPDASDDWAFAFVRKFISNHAQHAQLLLGKPLLLAEFSAVGARRQELYQLAMRQVAADEAHAGMHVWQLTLDEAHFCCSAKSIVVGREGDARLVDSLRRHALAMRASATSMPLRAMPPPPPASPPSPPVPLPPPPLRPPAPPPPDKHALASVDASALPHSHPSSSLLLPQASAPPSTRQKHADAAASAMAPVGGGGGGGGTGDGGGGGGSGGSG
;
A
#
# COMPACT_ATOMS: atom_id res chain seq x y z
N MET A 1 18.57 2.05 11.93
CA MET A 1 17.57 3.14 11.99
C MET A 1 16.46 2.83 12.98
N ALA A 2 15.72 1.71 12.84
CA ALA A 2 14.63 1.34 13.76
C ALA A 2 14.99 1.41 15.25
N GLN A 3 16.11 0.80 15.67
CA GLN A 3 16.56 0.86 17.07
C GLN A 3 16.76 2.29 17.60
N ALA A 4 17.27 3.20 16.77
CA ALA A 4 17.52 4.58 17.17
C ALA A 4 16.20 5.37 17.37
N VAL A 5 15.19 5.11 16.52
CA VAL A 5 13.87 5.73 16.65
C VAL A 5 13.11 5.13 17.82
N ILE A 6 12.99 3.80 17.87
CA ILE A 6 12.22 3.08 18.89
C ILE A 6 12.77 3.31 20.30
N GLY A 7 14.09 3.35 20.45
CA GLY A 7 14.76 3.64 21.73
C GLY A 7 14.96 5.13 22.03
N HIS A 8 14.45 6.03 21.18
CA HIS A 8 14.59 7.46 21.42
C HIS A 8 13.80 7.89 22.66
N VAL A 9 14.41 8.68 23.54
CA VAL A 9 13.74 9.31 24.67
C VAL A 9 13.11 10.62 24.20
N ASN A 10 11.78 10.68 24.22
CA ASN A 10 11.04 11.89 23.99
C ASN A 10 11.42 12.93 25.06
N GLN A 11 11.99 14.06 24.64
CA GLN A 11 12.50 15.08 25.56
C GLN A 11 11.40 15.84 26.32
N ILE A 12 10.14 15.73 25.89
CA ILE A 12 8.99 16.37 26.53
C ILE A 12 8.40 15.47 27.61
N THR A 13 8.19 14.18 27.30
CA THR A 13 7.55 13.23 28.23
C THR A 13 8.56 12.47 29.10
N GLY A 14 9.81 12.40 28.67
CA GLY A 14 10.87 11.61 29.30
C GLY A 14 10.77 10.10 29.06
N LEU A 15 9.80 9.63 28.26
CA LEU A 15 9.61 8.22 27.93
C LEU A 15 10.41 7.83 26.68
N GLU A 16 10.95 6.62 26.67
CA GLU A 16 11.39 6.00 25.40
C GLU A 16 10.16 5.74 24.52
N LEU A 17 10.28 5.90 23.19
CA LEU A 17 9.16 5.69 22.27
C LEU A 17 8.58 4.27 22.35
N ARG A 18 9.40 3.25 22.66
CA ARG A 18 8.92 1.88 22.93
C ARG A 18 8.10 1.72 24.22
N ASP A 19 8.11 2.71 25.10
CA ASP A 19 7.37 2.71 26.37
C ASP A 19 6.25 3.75 26.40
N ASP A 20 6.12 4.55 25.34
CA ASP A 20 5.08 5.58 25.24
C ASP A 20 3.74 4.96 24.76
N PRO A 21 2.69 4.94 25.61
CA PRO A 21 1.40 4.37 25.24
C PRO A 21 0.62 5.20 24.21
N VAL A 22 1.10 6.40 23.87
CA VAL A 22 0.52 7.22 22.78
C VAL A 22 0.80 6.58 21.42
N ILE A 23 1.89 5.83 21.27
CA ILE A 23 2.22 5.12 20.03
C ILE A 23 1.45 3.81 20.00
N MET A 24 0.45 3.73 19.12
CA MET A 24 -0.34 2.51 18.89
C MET A 24 0.52 1.36 18.33
N GLY A 25 1.37 1.67 17.35
CA GLY A 25 2.07 0.66 16.58
C GLY A 25 3.20 1.22 15.71
N TRP A 26 3.95 0.30 15.13
CA TRP A 26 4.96 0.57 14.10
C TRP A 26 4.53 -0.06 12.78
N GLU A 27 4.96 0.51 11.67
CA GLU A 27 4.88 -0.13 10.35
C GLU A 27 6.29 -0.29 9.78
N LEU A 28 6.56 -1.43 9.16
CA LEU A 28 7.90 -1.76 8.68
C LEU A 28 8.35 -0.81 7.56
N CYS A 29 7.47 -0.54 6.61
CA CYS A 29 7.74 0.36 5.49
C CYS A 29 6.46 0.78 4.79
N ASN A 30 6.35 2.07 4.48
CA ASN A 30 5.26 2.61 3.67
C ASN A 30 5.35 2.11 2.22
N GLU A 31 4.31 1.40 1.76
CA GLU A 31 4.11 0.99 0.36
C GLU A 31 5.36 0.32 -0.25
N CYS A 32 6.09 -0.45 0.56
CA CYS A 32 7.31 -1.10 0.10
C CYS A 32 6.97 -2.11 -1.00
N ARG A 33 7.60 -1.93 -2.16
CA ARG A 33 7.54 -2.86 -3.30
C ARG A 33 8.91 -3.41 -3.59
N CYS A 34 8.97 -4.59 -4.20
CA CYS A 34 10.21 -5.20 -4.64
C CYS A 34 10.01 -5.83 -6.02
N ARG A 35 9.97 -4.95 -7.04
CA ARG A 35 9.64 -5.30 -8.43
C ARG A 35 10.43 -6.49 -8.95
N GLU A 36 9.73 -7.38 -9.63
CA GLU A 36 10.26 -8.62 -10.22
C GLU A 36 10.93 -9.57 -9.21
N SER A 37 10.82 -9.30 -7.91
CA SER A 37 11.23 -10.23 -6.88
C SER A 37 10.06 -11.13 -6.50
N ARG A 38 10.30 -12.44 -6.49
CA ARG A 38 9.34 -13.42 -5.98
C ARG A 38 9.74 -13.77 -4.55
N GLY A 39 9.13 -13.10 -3.58
CA GLY A 39 9.25 -13.41 -2.15
C GLY A 39 10.39 -12.72 -1.39
N GLN A 40 11.18 -11.84 -2.01
CA GLN A 40 12.21 -11.10 -1.26
C GLN A 40 11.58 -10.13 -0.25
N LEU A 41 10.51 -9.45 -0.62
CA LEU A 41 9.75 -8.62 0.31
C LEU A 41 9.21 -9.45 1.47
N GLN A 42 8.57 -10.59 1.19
CA GLN A 42 8.08 -11.51 2.21
C GLN A 42 9.20 -11.95 3.18
N ALA A 43 10.35 -12.36 2.64
CA ALA A 43 11.49 -12.77 3.44
C ALA A 43 12.03 -11.62 4.32
N TRP A 44 12.02 -10.41 3.79
CA TRP A 44 12.40 -9.21 4.53
C TRP A 44 11.40 -8.89 5.64
N VAL A 45 10.08 -8.97 5.38
CA VAL A 45 9.03 -8.81 6.41
C VAL A 45 9.19 -9.87 7.51
N ALA A 46 9.44 -11.13 7.13
CA ALA A 46 9.67 -12.23 8.07
C ALA A 46 10.94 -12.03 8.93
N ALA A 47 11.98 -11.38 8.40
CA ALA A 47 13.20 -11.07 9.14
C ALA A 47 13.04 -9.82 10.04
N MET A 48 12.42 -8.76 9.52
CA MET A 48 12.30 -7.48 10.22
C MET A 48 11.20 -7.48 11.28
N GLY A 49 10.14 -8.26 11.09
CA GLY A 49 9.04 -8.33 12.04
C GLY A 49 9.49 -8.74 13.45
N PRO A 50 10.15 -9.89 13.63
CA PRO A 50 10.68 -10.31 14.93
C PRO A 50 11.73 -9.33 15.50
N TYR A 51 12.55 -8.72 14.64
CA TYR A 51 13.53 -7.72 15.06
C TYR A 51 12.85 -6.48 15.68
N VAL A 52 11.81 -5.93 15.03
CA VAL A 52 11.05 -4.79 15.56
C VAL A 52 10.28 -5.15 16.81
N LYS A 53 9.61 -6.32 16.86
CA LYS A 53 8.94 -6.80 18.09
C LYS A 53 9.92 -6.98 19.26
N GLY A 54 11.18 -7.35 18.98
CA GLY A 54 12.23 -7.41 20.01
C GLY A 54 12.63 -6.04 20.58
N LEU A 55 12.48 -4.97 19.80
CA LEU A 55 12.76 -3.59 20.23
C LEU A 55 11.55 -2.94 20.91
N ALA A 56 10.34 -3.22 20.42
CA ALA A 56 9.06 -2.63 20.84
C ALA A 56 8.02 -3.73 21.13
N PRO A 57 8.17 -4.51 22.21
CA PRO A 57 7.30 -5.66 22.48
C PRO A 57 5.88 -5.30 22.92
N ARG A 58 5.62 -4.02 23.26
CA ARG A 58 4.32 -3.54 23.76
C ARG A 58 3.43 -2.98 22.66
N GLN A 59 4.02 -2.42 21.61
CA GLN A 59 3.31 -1.81 20.48
C GLN A 59 2.86 -2.88 19.46
N LEU A 60 1.81 -2.55 18.71
CA LEU A 60 1.40 -3.31 17.54
C LEU A 60 2.42 -3.15 16.39
N LEU A 61 2.44 -4.11 15.48
CA LEU A 61 3.26 -4.08 14.28
C LEU A 61 2.43 -4.42 13.04
N GLY A 62 2.46 -3.54 12.05
CA GLY A 62 1.95 -3.75 10.70
C GLY A 62 3.07 -3.74 9.66
N SER A 63 2.76 -4.12 8.43
CA SER A 63 3.71 -4.06 7.32
C SER A 63 3.86 -2.65 6.74
N GLY A 64 2.76 -1.88 6.63
CA GLY A 64 2.64 -0.68 5.79
C GLY A 64 2.36 -0.97 4.31
N SER A 65 1.87 -2.17 4.00
CA SER A 65 1.61 -2.65 2.64
C SER A 65 0.42 -1.96 1.97
N GLU A 66 0.48 -1.81 0.65
CA GLU A 66 -0.68 -1.42 -0.18
C GLU A 66 -1.71 -2.54 -0.33
N GLY A 67 -1.37 -3.79 0.03
CA GLY A 67 -2.26 -4.94 -0.07
C GLY A 67 -2.45 -5.49 -1.48
N LEU A 68 -1.53 -5.23 -2.40
CA LEU A 68 -1.57 -5.87 -3.73
C LEU A 68 -1.46 -7.40 -3.58
N TYR A 69 -2.20 -8.12 -4.42
CA TYR A 69 -2.14 -9.58 -4.51
C TYR A 69 -0.95 -10.03 -5.35
N GLY A 70 -0.38 -11.17 -4.95
CA GLY A 70 0.70 -11.81 -5.70
C GLY A 70 0.20 -12.54 -6.94
N ASP A 71 1.07 -13.41 -7.47
CA ASP A 71 0.85 -14.19 -8.68
C ASP A 71 -0.02 -15.45 -8.51
N ASP A 72 -0.75 -15.56 -7.39
CA ASP A 72 -1.68 -16.66 -7.17
C ASP A 72 -2.87 -16.54 -8.15
N ALA A 73 -3.10 -17.58 -8.95
CA ALA A 73 -4.17 -17.61 -9.95
C ALA A 73 -5.55 -17.30 -9.37
N ALA A 74 -5.81 -17.61 -8.09
CA ALA A 74 -7.09 -17.35 -7.44
C ALA A 74 -7.31 -15.87 -7.09
N THR A 75 -6.25 -15.06 -6.96
CA THR A 75 -6.34 -13.67 -6.46
C THR A 75 -5.64 -12.63 -7.33
N ALA A 76 -4.81 -13.04 -8.29
CA ALA A 76 -4.05 -12.15 -9.18
C ALA A 76 -4.94 -11.15 -9.94
N ASN A 77 -6.17 -11.54 -10.29
CA ASN A 77 -7.15 -10.70 -10.98
C ASN A 77 -7.87 -9.69 -10.08
N LEU A 78 -7.59 -9.68 -8.77
CA LEU A 78 -8.16 -8.75 -7.80
C LEU A 78 -7.38 -7.43 -7.74
N ASN A 79 -6.20 -7.39 -8.34
CA ASN A 79 -5.41 -6.18 -8.48
C ASN A 79 -6.03 -5.17 -9.47
N PRO A 80 -5.61 -3.89 -9.44
CA PRO A 80 -6.12 -2.86 -10.37
C PRO A 80 -5.86 -3.19 -11.84
N SER A 81 -4.78 -3.93 -12.12
CA SER A 81 -4.45 -4.49 -13.42
C SER A 81 -3.64 -5.77 -13.26
N SER A 82 -3.54 -6.59 -14.31
CA SER A 82 -2.78 -7.84 -14.29
C SER A 82 -1.28 -7.64 -14.08
N TRP A 83 -0.74 -6.45 -14.34
CA TRP A 83 0.68 -6.16 -14.17
C TRP A 83 1.11 -6.03 -12.71
N TYR A 84 0.20 -5.68 -11.79
CA TYR A 84 0.54 -5.43 -10.39
C TYR A 84 1.07 -6.65 -9.63
N VAL A 85 0.87 -7.87 -10.16
CA VAL A 85 1.49 -9.09 -9.60
C VAL A 85 3.03 -9.06 -9.66
N HIS A 86 3.61 -8.19 -10.49
CA HIS A 86 5.05 -8.01 -10.64
C HIS A 86 5.67 -7.00 -9.68
N GLU A 87 4.87 -6.32 -8.85
CA GLU A 87 5.36 -5.35 -7.86
C GLU A 87 6.04 -6.01 -6.65
N GLY A 88 6.02 -7.35 -6.58
CA GLY A 88 6.71 -8.13 -5.53
C GLY A 88 6.01 -8.11 -4.17
N VAL A 89 4.77 -7.62 -4.14
CA VAL A 89 3.88 -7.61 -2.98
C VAL A 89 2.92 -8.80 -3.07
N SER A 90 2.64 -9.44 -1.94
CA SER A 90 1.68 -10.54 -1.87
C SER A 90 0.94 -10.47 -0.55
N PHE A 91 -0.19 -9.75 -0.51
CA PHE A 91 -1.01 -9.52 0.69
C PHE A 91 -1.16 -10.77 1.57
N LEU A 92 -1.62 -11.90 1.01
CA LEU A 92 -1.83 -13.13 1.78
C LEU A 92 -0.53 -13.72 2.37
N ARG A 93 0.60 -13.58 1.68
CA ARG A 93 1.89 -14.15 2.11
C ARG A 93 2.62 -13.24 3.08
N ASP A 94 2.59 -11.94 2.83
CA ASP A 94 3.29 -10.92 3.59
C ASP A 94 2.58 -10.69 4.93
N GLU A 95 1.25 -10.53 4.91
CA GLU A 95 0.46 -10.30 6.11
C GLU A 95 0.27 -11.56 6.97
N ALA A 96 0.59 -12.75 6.45
CA ALA A 96 0.58 -13.99 7.24
C ALA A 96 1.78 -14.12 8.19
N VAL A 97 2.79 -13.25 8.10
CA VAL A 97 3.96 -13.27 8.99
C VAL A 97 3.52 -13.10 10.45
N ALA A 98 3.88 -14.06 11.32
CA ALA A 98 3.34 -14.17 12.67
C ALA A 98 3.65 -12.99 13.60
N SER A 99 4.71 -12.24 13.33
CA SER A 99 5.09 -11.06 14.11
C SER A 99 4.30 -9.80 13.78
N LEU A 100 3.51 -9.79 12.70
CA LEU A 100 2.58 -8.71 12.39
C LEU A 100 1.27 -8.92 13.17
N ASP A 101 0.84 -7.93 13.92
CA ASP A 101 -0.34 -7.99 14.80
C ASP A 101 -1.65 -7.67 14.06
N PHE A 102 -1.57 -6.90 12.97
CA PHE A 102 -2.70 -6.55 12.11
C PHE A 102 -2.26 -6.58 10.65
N ALA A 103 -3.22 -6.74 9.74
CA ALA A 103 -3.01 -6.60 8.30
C ALA A 103 -3.39 -5.19 7.84
N GLY A 104 -2.60 -4.62 6.93
CA GLY A 104 -2.84 -3.30 6.34
C GLY A 104 -3.00 -3.38 4.82
N TYR A 105 -3.80 -2.49 4.25
CA TYR A 105 -3.87 -2.27 2.81
C TYR A 105 -4.28 -0.84 2.49
N HIS A 106 -3.92 -0.37 1.30
CA HIS A 106 -4.21 0.98 0.82
C HIS A 106 -5.16 0.92 -0.38
N CYS A 107 -5.82 2.02 -0.74
CA CYS A 107 -6.59 2.10 -1.97
C CYS A 107 -6.47 3.49 -2.61
N HIS A 108 -5.55 3.57 -3.57
CA HIS A 108 -5.32 4.74 -4.41
C HIS A 108 -5.70 4.44 -5.86
N TYR A 109 -6.95 4.04 -6.10
CA TYR A 109 -7.41 3.58 -7.41
C TYR A 109 -7.10 4.56 -8.55
N ALA A 110 -7.15 5.88 -8.28
CA ALA A 110 -6.86 6.92 -9.26
C ALA A 110 -5.36 7.07 -9.58
N ASP A 111 -4.47 6.69 -8.65
CA ASP A 111 -3.03 6.66 -8.92
C ASP A 111 -2.68 5.38 -9.70
N TRP A 112 -3.40 4.28 -9.45
CA TRP A 112 -3.18 3.01 -10.11
C TRP A 112 -3.77 2.94 -11.53
N VAL A 113 -4.92 3.59 -11.74
CA VAL A 113 -5.61 3.66 -13.03
C VAL A 113 -6.11 5.11 -13.25
N PRO A 114 -5.24 6.02 -13.71
CA PRO A 114 -5.57 7.45 -13.84
C PRO A 114 -6.77 7.77 -14.74
N ASP A 115 -6.96 6.97 -15.80
CA ASP A 115 -8.03 7.16 -16.78
C ASP A 115 -9.27 6.29 -16.49
N ALA A 116 -9.41 5.77 -15.26
CA ALA A 116 -10.57 4.98 -14.88
C ALA A 116 -11.87 5.80 -14.97
N SER A 117 -12.92 5.18 -15.49
CA SER A 117 -14.27 5.76 -15.37
C SER A 117 -14.76 5.68 -13.92
N ASP A 118 -15.72 6.54 -13.58
CA ASP A 118 -16.37 6.47 -12.27
C ASP A 118 -16.95 5.07 -12.01
N ASP A 119 -17.67 4.49 -12.97
CA ASP A 119 -18.27 3.15 -12.81
C ASP A 119 -17.21 2.07 -12.53
N TRP A 120 -16.06 2.15 -13.19
CA TRP A 120 -14.94 1.28 -12.89
C TRP A 120 -14.42 1.51 -11.47
N ALA A 121 -14.22 2.76 -11.05
CA ALA A 121 -13.73 3.11 -9.72
C ALA A 121 -14.64 2.58 -8.60
N PHE A 122 -15.96 2.78 -8.74
CA PHE A 122 -16.93 2.26 -7.78
C PHE A 122 -16.95 0.73 -7.73
N ALA A 123 -16.87 0.06 -8.88
CA ALA A 123 -16.84 -1.39 -8.95
C ALA A 123 -15.54 -1.96 -8.34
N PHE A 124 -14.40 -1.34 -8.65
CA PHE A 124 -13.09 -1.73 -8.15
C PHE A 124 -12.99 -1.53 -6.64
N VAL A 125 -13.23 -0.31 -6.12
CA VAL A 125 -13.18 0.00 -4.68
C VAL A 125 -14.06 -0.96 -3.89
N ARG A 126 -15.28 -1.23 -4.39
CA ARG A 126 -16.19 -2.18 -3.75
C ARG A 126 -15.59 -3.57 -3.64
N LYS A 127 -15.09 -4.12 -4.73
CA LYS A 127 -14.50 -5.46 -4.77
C LYS A 127 -13.23 -5.52 -3.93
N PHE A 128 -12.35 -4.52 -4.06
CA PHE A 128 -11.05 -4.49 -3.40
C PHE A 128 -11.21 -4.51 -1.88
N ILE A 129 -12.05 -3.64 -1.32
CA ILE A 129 -12.32 -3.59 0.13
C ILE A 129 -12.96 -4.91 0.62
N SER A 130 -14.00 -5.41 -0.07
CA SER A 130 -14.69 -6.63 0.35
C SER A 130 -13.83 -7.90 0.26
N ASN A 131 -12.89 -7.97 -0.68
CA ASN A 131 -11.99 -9.12 -0.78
C ASN A 131 -10.92 -9.08 0.32
N HIS A 132 -10.37 -7.91 0.63
CA HIS A 132 -9.43 -7.77 1.75
C HIS A 132 -10.09 -8.16 3.08
N ALA A 133 -11.33 -7.70 3.33
CA ALA A 133 -12.09 -8.11 4.52
C ALA A 133 -12.23 -9.62 4.63
N GLN A 134 -12.73 -10.27 3.57
CA GLN A 134 -12.92 -11.73 3.55
C GLN A 134 -11.62 -12.48 3.75
N HIS A 135 -10.55 -12.07 3.07
CA HIS A 135 -9.25 -12.73 3.19
C HIS A 135 -8.61 -12.52 4.56
N ALA A 136 -8.69 -11.32 5.13
CA ALA A 136 -8.20 -11.07 6.48
C ALA A 136 -8.96 -11.91 7.52
N GLN A 137 -10.30 -12.00 7.40
CA GLN A 137 -11.12 -12.79 8.31
C GLN A 137 -10.90 -14.29 8.18
N LEU A 138 -10.92 -14.81 6.95
CA LEU A 138 -10.98 -16.25 6.70
C LEU A 138 -9.59 -16.91 6.61
N LEU A 139 -8.57 -16.15 6.19
CA LEU A 139 -7.25 -16.72 5.88
C LEU A 139 -6.15 -16.22 6.81
N LEU A 140 -6.21 -14.96 7.27
CA LEU A 140 -5.18 -14.39 8.16
C LEU A 140 -5.55 -14.48 9.64
N GLY A 141 -6.84 -14.33 9.97
CA GLY A 141 -7.31 -14.25 11.36
C GLY A 141 -6.78 -13.03 12.09
N LYS A 142 -6.51 -11.93 11.37
CA LYS A 142 -5.94 -10.68 11.90
C LYS A 142 -6.92 -9.53 11.71
N PRO A 143 -6.94 -8.54 12.63
CA PRO A 143 -7.62 -7.27 12.38
C PRO A 143 -7.09 -6.62 11.10
N LEU A 144 -7.98 -6.01 10.33
CA LEU A 144 -7.66 -5.37 9.05
C LEU A 144 -7.80 -3.86 9.15
N LEU A 145 -6.80 -3.13 8.66
CA LEU A 145 -6.82 -1.67 8.58
C LEU A 145 -6.79 -1.24 7.10
N LEU A 146 -7.80 -0.48 6.67
CA LEU A 146 -7.68 0.33 5.44
C LEU A 146 -6.81 1.55 5.78
N ALA A 147 -5.49 1.39 5.68
CA ALA A 147 -4.49 2.29 6.25
C ALA A 147 -4.28 3.56 5.41
N GLU A 148 -4.61 3.52 4.12
CA GLU A 148 -4.77 4.71 3.31
C GLU A 148 -5.93 4.56 2.32
N PHE A 149 -6.77 5.59 2.24
CA PHE A 149 -7.79 5.69 1.22
C PHE A 149 -7.87 7.11 0.68
N SER A 150 -7.82 7.22 -0.64
CA SER A 150 -8.04 8.49 -1.33
C SER A 150 -9.04 8.33 -2.46
N ALA A 151 -9.85 9.37 -2.66
CA ALA A 151 -10.64 9.54 -3.86
C ALA A 151 -10.48 10.96 -4.39
N VAL A 152 -10.65 11.11 -5.70
CA VAL A 152 -10.56 12.38 -6.44
C VAL A 152 -11.79 12.53 -7.34
N GLY A 153 -11.88 13.65 -8.06
CA GLY A 153 -12.93 13.89 -9.04
C GLY A 153 -14.30 14.27 -8.44
N ALA A 154 -15.30 14.41 -9.31
CA ALA A 154 -16.62 14.92 -8.95
C ALA A 154 -17.37 14.02 -7.97
N ARG A 155 -17.15 12.70 -8.04
CA ARG A 155 -17.82 11.68 -7.21
C ARG A 155 -17.00 11.26 -5.99
N ARG A 156 -15.96 12.01 -5.65
CA ARG A 156 -15.11 11.79 -4.46
C ARG A 156 -15.91 11.54 -3.19
N GLN A 157 -16.91 12.37 -2.92
CA GLN A 157 -17.78 12.24 -1.74
C GLN A 157 -18.45 10.87 -1.65
N GLU A 158 -18.99 10.38 -2.76
CA GLU A 158 -19.71 9.11 -2.83
C GLU A 158 -18.77 7.90 -2.68
N LEU A 159 -17.54 7.98 -3.19
CA LEU A 159 -16.52 6.95 -3.02
C LEU A 159 -16.05 6.82 -1.58
N TYR A 160 -15.81 7.94 -0.87
CA TYR A 160 -15.54 7.90 0.57
C TYR A 160 -16.71 7.28 1.34
N GLN A 161 -17.96 7.64 1.00
CA GLN A 161 -19.13 7.04 1.64
C GLN A 161 -19.26 5.55 1.35
N LEU A 162 -18.90 5.09 0.15
CA LEU A 162 -18.84 3.66 -0.16
C LEU A 162 -17.82 2.94 0.73
N ALA A 163 -16.58 3.43 0.78
CA ALA A 163 -15.51 2.82 1.57
C ALA A 163 -15.87 2.78 3.06
N MET A 164 -16.29 3.90 3.64
CA MET A 164 -16.71 3.99 5.04
C MET A 164 -17.86 3.03 5.38
N ARG A 165 -18.83 2.84 4.48
CA ARG A 165 -19.92 1.88 4.69
C ARG A 165 -19.44 0.44 4.67
N GLN A 166 -18.51 0.08 3.79
CA GLN A 166 -17.98 -1.28 3.73
C GLN A 166 -17.13 -1.60 4.95
N VAL A 167 -16.20 -0.70 5.31
CA VAL A 167 -15.37 -0.83 6.52
C VAL A 167 -16.23 -0.99 7.77
N ALA A 168 -17.35 -0.26 7.88
CA ALA A 168 -18.23 -0.36 9.04
C ALA A 168 -19.16 -1.61 9.03
N ALA A 169 -19.24 -2.35 7.93
CA ALA A 169 -20.24 -3.42 7.75
C ALA A 169 -19.70 -4.83 8.01
N ASP A 170 -18.39 -5.05 7.95
CA ASP A 170 -17.78 -6.35 8.23
C ASP A 170 -17.04 -6.37 9.56
N GLU A 171 -16.79 -7.57 10.10
CA GLU A 171 -16.12 -7.77 11.39
C GLU A 171 -14.58 -7.80 11.28
N ALA A 172 -14.04 -7.83 10.06
CA ALA A 172 -12.60 -7.92 9.84
C ALA A 172 -11.93 -6.55 10.00
N HIS A 173 -12.59 -5.50 9.51
CA HIS A 173 -12.07 -4.15 9.57
C HIS A 173 -12.08 -3.57 10.99
N ALA A 174 -10.90 -3.27 11.50
CA ALA A 174 -10.70 -2.57 12.76
C ALA A 174 -10.71 -1.04 12.61
N GLY A 175 -10.62 -0.52 11.37
CA GLY A 175 -10.64 0.91 11.12
C GLY A 175 -10.31 1.30 9.67
N MET A 176 -10.31 2.61 9.44
CA MET A 176 -9.94 3.24 8.19
C MET A 176 -9.25 4.56 8.45
N HIS A 177 -8.18 4.82 7.72
CA HIS A 177 -7.49 6.10 7.66
C HIS A 177 -7.62 6.71 6.26
N VAL A 178 -7.73 8.04 6.21
CA VAL A 178 -7.87 8.78 4.95
C VAL A 178 -6.58 9.48 4.57
N TRP A 179 -6.28 9.48 3.27
CA TRP A 179 -5.15 10.20 2.71
C TRP A 179 -5.61 11.47 1.97
N GLN A 180 -5.28 12.67 2.43
CA GLN A 180 -4.76 12.99 3.76
C GLN A 180 -5.52 14.17 4.35
N LEU A 181 -5.59 14.22 5.68
CA LEU A 181 -6.19 15.35 6.39
C LEU A 181 -5.14 16.46 6.57
N THR A 182 -5.48 17.68 6.18
CA THR A 182 -4.64 18.88 6.40
C THR A 182 -5.47 20.01 7.01
N LEU A 183 -4.80 20.92 7.73
CA LEU A 183 -5.41 22.12 8.32
C LEU A 183 -5.19 23.38 7.46
N ASP A 184 -4.33 23.30 6.44
CA ASP A 184 -3.95 24.45 5.62
C ASP A 184 -3.72 24.02 4.16
N GLU A 185 -4.19 24.86 3.24
CA GLU A 185 -4.04 24.69 1.79
C GLU A 185 -2.62 25.02 1.32
N ALA A 186 -1.88 25.88 2.02
CA ALA A 186 -0.59 26.41 1.57
C ALA A 186 0.59 25.43 1.71
N HIS A 187 0.36 24.22 2.25
CA HIS A 187 1.41 23.23 2.41
C HIS A 187 1.73 22.51 1.08
N PHE A 188 3.03 22.33 0.82
CA PHE A 188 3.57 21.66 -0.38
C PHE A 188 3.03 20.22 -0.62
N CYS A 189 2.41 19.61 0.40
CA CYS A 189 1.81 18.28 0.32
C CYS A 189 0.31 18.29 -0.06
N CYS A 190 -0.31 19.46 -0.25
CA CYS A 190 -1.70 19.55 -0.70
C CYS A 190 -1.82 19.07 -2.14
N SER A 191 -2.63 18.02 -2.34
CA SER A 191 -2.94 17.45 -3.65
C SER A 191 -4.45 17.38 -3.85
N ALA A 192 -4.89 16.96 -5.03
CA ALA A 192 -6.30 16.68 -5.29
C ALA A 192 -6.90 15.62 -4.33
N LYS A 193 -6.06 14.81 -3.68
CA LYS A 193 -6.45 13.83 -2.67
C LYS A 193 -6.73 14.46 -1.29
N SER A 194 -6.10 15.59 -0.99
CA SER A 194 -6.13 16.21 0.34
C SER A 194 -7.54 16.65 0.76
N ILE A 195 -7.86 16.37 2.02
CA ILE A 195 -9.07 16.80 2.73
C ILE A 195 -8.63 17.94 3.65
N VAL A 196 -9.01 19.16 3.33
CA VAL A 196 -8.61 20.37 4.06
C VAL A 196 -9.72 20.72 5.05
N VAL A 197 -9.40 20.66 6.35
CA VAL A 197 -10.33 21.06 7.40
C VAL A 197 -10.57 22.57 7.31
N GLY A 198 -11.84 22.97 7.19
CA GLY A 198 -12.24 24.38 7.08
C GLY A 198 -12.42 24.86 5.63
N ARG A 199 -11.99 24.08 4.62
CA ARG A 199 -12.28 24.38 3.22
C ARG A 199 -13.75 24.06 2.90
N GLU A 200 -14.46 25.03 2.34
CA GLU A 200 -15.90 24.89 2.04
C GLU A 200 -16.20 23.65 1.17
N GLY A 201 -15.35 23.40 0.17
CA GLY A 201 -15.46 22.23 -0.72
C GLY A 201 -15.31 20.87 -0.02
N ASP A 202 -14.66 20.81 1.15
CA ASP A 202 -14.46 19.58 1.92
C ASP A 202 -15.39 19.44 3.11
N ALA A 203 -16.14 20.48 3.48
CA ALA A 203 -16.95 20.49 4.72
C ALA A 203 -17.88 19.26 4.82
N ARG A 204 -18.54 18.89 3.72
CA ARG A 204 -19.41 17.70 3.67
C ARG A 204 -18.67 16.38 3.86
N LEU A 205 -17.44 16.29 3.35
CA LEU A 205 -16.61 15.11 3.48
C LEU A 205 -16.09 14.99 4.93
N VAL A 206 -15.58 16.09 5.50
CA VAL A 206 -15.15 16.17 6.89
C VAL A 206 -16.27 15.77 7.85
N ASP A 207 -17.49 16.25 7.64
CA ASP A 207 -18.65 15.86 8.46
C ASP A 207 -19.00 14.37 8.32
N SER A 208 -18.83 13.80 7.12
CA SER A 208 -19.07 12.38 6.89
C SER A 208 -18.03 11.51 7.60
N LEU A 209 -16.76 11.92 7.56
CA LEU A 209 -15.66 11.28 8.29
C LEU A 209 -15.87 11.35 9.80
N ARG A 210 -16.29 12.52 10.32
CA ARG A 210 -16.62 12.68 11.75
C ARG A 210 -17.72 11.71 12.17
N ARG A 211 -18.80 11.58 11.40
CA ARG A 211 -19.89 10.63 11.69
C ARG A 211 -19.41 9.19 11.66
N HIS A 212 -18.62 8.82 10.67
CA HIS A 212 -18.05 7.48 10.58
C HIS A 212 -17.14 7.16 11.78
N ALA A 213 -16.25 8.08 12.16
CA ALA A 213 -15.38 7.90 13.32
C ALA A 213 -16.17 7.70 14.62
N LEU A 214 -17.26 8.47 14.82
CA LEU A 214 -18.16 8.29 15.97
C LEU A 214 -18.86 6.92 15.96
N ALA A 215 -19.30 6.46 14.79
CA ALA A 215 -19.93 5.15 14.64
C ALA A 215 -18.96 4.00 14.92
N MET A 216 -17.74 4.06 14.37
CA MET A 216 -16.68 3.07 14.64
C MET A 216 -16.32 3.02 16.12
N ARG A 217 -16.20 4.19 16.78
CA ARG A 217 -15.96 4.27 18.24
C ARG A 217 -17.08 3.61 19.05
N ALA A 218 -18.33 3.85 18.70
CA ALA A 218 -19.47 3.25 19.40
C ALA A 218 -19.48 1.73 19.24
N SER A 219 -19.17 1.22 18.05
CA SER A 219 -19.03 -0.21 17.77
C SER A 219 -17.93 -0.85 18.63
N ALA A 220 -16.74 -0.24 18.68
CA ALA A 220 -15.61 -0.73 19.46
C ALA A 220 -15.92 -0.85 20.97
N THR A 221 -16.68 0.09 21.54
CA THR A 221 -17.07 0.05 22.97
C THR A 221 -18.09 -1.05 23.31
N SER A 222 -18.74 -1.64 22.30
CA SER A 222 -19.70 -2.73 22.48
C SER A 222 -19.07 -4.13 22.40
N MET A 223 -17.83 -4.24 21.93
CA MET A 223 -17.12 -5.51 21.86
C MET A 223 -16.47 -5.85 23.21
N PRO A 224 -16.62 -7.09 23.71
CA PRO A 224 -15.87 -7.52 24.88
C PRO A 224 -14.38 -7.49 24.54
N LEU A 225 -13.61 -6.69 25.28
CA LEU A 225 -12.15 -6.73 25.22
C LEU A 225 -11.71 -8.16 25.54
N ARG A 226 -11.22 -8.89 24.54
CA ARG A 226 -10.50 -10.13 24.80
C ARG A 226 -9.32 -9.74 25.68
N ALA A 227 -9.22 -10.34 26.87
CA ALA A 227 -8.17 -10.00 27.82
C ALA A 227 -6.81 -10.08 27.13
N MET A 228 -6.15 -8.94 26.96
CA MET A 228 -4.77 -8.95 26.49
C MET A 228 -3.94 -9.68 27.54
N PRO A 229 -3.00 -10.55 27.15
CA PRO A 229 -2.02 -11.05 28.08
C PRO A 229 -1.33 -9.85 28.76
N PRO A 230 -1.00 -9.96 30.07
CA PRO A 230 -0.35 -8.86 30.78
C PRO A 230 0.90 -8.44 30.01
N PRO A 231 1.19 -7.12 29.92
CA PRO A 231 2.38 -6.66 29.25
C PRO A 231 3.60 -7.34 29.90
N PRO A 232 4.61 -7.75 29.11
CA PRO A 232 5.84 -8.27 29.70
C PRO A 232 6.42 -7.21 30.65
N PRO A 233 7.05 -7.63 31.76
CA PRO A 233 7.69 -6.70 32.69
C PRO A 233 8.63 -5.75 31.93
N ALA A 234 8.70 -4.50 32.40
CA ALA A 234 9.61 -3.52 31.81
C ALA A 234 11.02 -4.13 31.71
N SER A 235 11.57 -4.17 30.49
CA SER A 235 12.94 -4.64 30.31
C SER A 235 13.86 -3.73 31.13
N PRO A 236 14.83 -4.30 31.86
CA PRO A 236 15.87 -3.48 32.48
C PRO A 236 16.56 -2.64 31.40
N PRO A 237 17.11 -1.46 31.75
CA PRO A 237 17.84 -0.63 30.80
C PRO A 237 18.87 -1.48 30.08
N SER A 238 18.85 -1.43 28.74
CA SER A 238 19.80 -2.18 27.94
C SER A 238 21.22 -1.70 28.28
N PRO A 239 22.19 -2.59 28.50
CA PRO A 239 23.58 -2.17 28.63
C PRO A 239 24.00 -1.41 27.38
N PRO A 240 24.92 -0.44 27.48
CA PRO A 240 25.39 0.32 26.33
C PRO A 240 25.90 -0.66 25.28
N VAL A 241 25.31 -0.61 24.08
CA VAL A 241 25.78 -1.38 22.93
C VAL A 241 27.19 -0.87 22.62
N PRO A 242 28.22 -1.74 22.55
CA PRO A 242 29.55 -1.33 22.15
C PRO A 242 29.48 -0.69 20.77
N LEU A 243 30.05 0.50 20.64
CA LEU A 243 30.18 1.15 19.34
C LEU A 243 30.91 0.19 18.38
N PRO A 244 30.46 0.04 17.12
CA PRO A 244 31.23 -0.67 16.13
C PRO A 244 32.63 -0.03 16.02
N PRO A 245 33.70 -0.83 15.81
CA PRO A 245 35.03 -0.27 15.66
C PRO A 245 35.04 0.75 14.51
N PRO A 246 35.80 1.85 14.65
CA PRO A 246 35.90 2.83 13.58
C PRO A 246 36.39 2.15 12.30
N PRO A 247 35.91 2.58 11.11
CA PRO A 247 36.38 2.02 9.86
C PRO A 247 37.91 2.13 9.79
N LEU A 248 38.56 1.03 9.39
CA LEU A 248 40.00 1.00 9.19
C LEU A 248 40.40 2.14 8.25
N ARG A 249 41.38 2.95 8.69
CA ARG A 249 41.92 4.04 7.89
C ARG A 249 42.39 3.47 6.55
N PRO A 250 41.99 4.07 5.40
CA PRO A 250 42.55 3.67 4.12
C PRO A 250 44.09 3.78 4.15
N PRO A 251 44.82 2.90 3.46
CA PRO A 251 46.26 3.03 3.35
C PRO A 251 46.62 4.39 2.76
N ALA A 252 47.69 4.99 3.28
CA ALA A 252 48.17 6.27 2.78
C ALA A 252 48.50 6.18 1.28
N PRO A 253 48.19 7.20 0.47
CA PRO A 253 48.58 7.22 -0.92
C PRO A 253 50.10 7.11 -1.07
N PRO A 254 50.61 6.45 -2.13
CA PRO A 254 52.04 6.39 -2.39
C PRO A 254 52.62 7.80 -2.56
N PRO A 255 53.91 8.00 -2.22
CA PRO A 255 54.56 9.30 -2.36
C PRO A 255 54.53 9.75 -3.84
N PRO A 256 54.43 11.07 -4.10
CA PRO A 256 54.34 11.60 -5.46
C PRO A 256 55.62 11.30 -6.25
N ASP A 257 55.42 10.88 -7.49
CA ASP A 257 56.47 10.49 -8.43
C ASP A 257 57.28 11.74 -8.85
N LYS A 258 58.61 11.69 -8.70
CA LYS A 258 59.50 12.86 -8.89
C LYS A 258 59.76 13.23 -10.36
N HIS A 259 58.97 12.69 -11.29
CA HIS A 259 59.20 12.88 -12.73
C HIS A 259 58.05 13.50 -13.52
N ALA A 260 57.01 14.04 -12.87
CA ALA A 260 55.96 14.80 -13.56
C ALA A 260 56.05 16.30 -13.23
N LEU A 261 57.07 16.97 -13.78
CA LEU A 261 57.11 18.43 -13.91
C LEU A 261 57.24 18.79 -15.39
N ALA A 262 56.11 19.08 -16.04
CA ALA A 262 56.06 19.96 -17.20
C ALA A 262 54.64 20.53 -17.36
N SER A 263 54.60 21.87 -17.50
CA SER A 263 53.44 22.74 -17.75
C SER A 263 52.40 22.87 -16.62
N VAL A 264 52.68 23.81 -15.71
CA VAL A 264 51.66 24.56 -14.99
C VAL A 264 51.43 25.83 -15.82
N ASP A 265 50.23 26.05 -16.34
CA ASP A 265 49.79 27.40 -16.70
C ASP A 265 49.12 28.02 -15.47
N ALA A 266 49.60 29.20 -15.11
CA ALA A 266 49.35 29.87 -13.86
C ALA A 266 48.26 30.93 -14.07
N SER A 267 47.02 30.57 -13.80
CA SER A 267 46.01 31.56 -13.45
C SER A 267 45.02 31.00 -12.43
N ALA A 268 45.18 31.48 -11.19
CA ALA A 268 44.20 31.62 -10.12
C ALA A 268 43.83 30.38 -9.25
N LEU A 269 44.46 30.33 -8.07
CA LEU A 269 43.92 29.77 -6.81
C LEU A 269 43.75 30.97 -5.82
N PRO A 270 43.11 30.81 -4.64
CA PRO A 270 41.67 30.92 -4.40
C PRO A 270 41.33 32.00 -3.34
N HIS A 271 40.05 32.36 -3.22
CA HIS A 271 39.53 33.02 -2.01
C HIS A 271 38.55 32.09 -1.28
N SER A 272 38.76 32.00 0.03
CA SER A 272 38.10 31.15 1.02
C SER A 272 36.72 31.69 1.46
N HIS A 273 35.71 30.79 1.50
CA HIS A 273 34.50 30.67 2.37
C HIS A 273 33.63 31.91 2.69
N PRO A 274 32.28 31.79 2.88
CA PRO A 274 31.60 30.72 3.64
C PRO A 274 30.22 30.24 3.09
N SER A 275 29.68 29.26 3.83
CA SER A 275 28.38 28.58 3.74
C SER A 275 27.16 29.43 3.34
N SER A 276 26.33 28.90 2.43
CA SER A 276 24.87 28.69 2.56
C SER A 276 24.19 28.42 1.20
N SER A 277 23.11 27.64 1.23
CA SER A 277 22.09 27.45 0.19
C SER A 277 22.47 26.58 -1.02
N LEU A 278 22.24 25.26 -0.89
CA LEU A 278 22.01 24.40 -2.05
C LEU A 278 20.57 24.61 -2.55
N LEU A 279 20.42 25.49 -3.55
CA LEU A 279 19.36 25.37 -4.54
C LEU A 279 19.68 24.16 -5.42
N LEU A 280 18.80 23.16 -5.43
CA LEU A 280 18.81 22.11 -6.45
C LEU A 280 18.15 22.63 -7.73
N PRO A 281 18.74 22.40 -8.92
CA PRO A 281 18.13 22.79 -10.18
C PRO A 281 16.98 21.86 -10.55
N GLN A 282 15.99 22.43 -11.22
CA GLN A 282 14.82 21.74 -11.78
C GLN A 282 15.23 20.56 -12.66
N ALA A 283 14.76 19.37 -12.32
CA ALA A 283 14.79 18.22 -13.21
C ALA A 283 13.63 18.33 -14.20
N SER A 284 13.98 18.41 -15.47
CA SER A 284 13.06 18.40 -16.60
C SER A 284 12.34 17.05 -16.71
N ALA A 285 11.06 17.11 -17.09
CA ALA A 285 10.19 15.95 -17.30
C ALA A 285 10.76 14.95 -18.32
N PRO A 286 10.59 13.62 -18.10
CA PRO A 286 10.88 12.64 -19.14
C PRO A 286 9.77 12.64 -20.21
N PRO A 287 10.10 12.30 -21.47
CA PRO A 287 9.19 12.45 -22.61
C PRO A 287 8.06 11.41 -22.62
N SER A 288 6.92 11.84 -23.16
CA SER A 288 5.72 11.05 -23.41
C SER A 288 5.96 9.83 -24.29
N THR A 289 5.72 8.62 -23.78
CA THR A 289 5.48 7.44 -24.61
C THR A 289 3.99 7.34 -24.93
N ARG A 290 3.59 8.07 -25.96
CA ARG A 290 2.49 7.66 -26.85
C ARG A 290 2.88 6.33 -27.50
N GLN A 291 1.91 5.48 -27.79
CA GLN A 291 2.00 4.16 -28.43
C GLN A 291 2.24 2.95 -27.49
N LYS A 292 1.15 2.38 -26.98
CA LYS A 292 0.74 0.96 -27.17
C LYS A 292 -0.52 0.65 -26.34
N HIS A 293 -1.66 1.15 -26.81
CA HIS A 293 -2.97 0.58 -26.46
C HIS A 293 -3.79 0.49 -27.74
N ALA A 294 -3.69 -0.67 -28.39
CA ALA A 294 -4.69 -1.19 -29.31
C ALA A 294 -4.45 -2.70 -29.31
N ASP A 295 -5.37 -3.43 -28.67
CA ASP A 295 -5.73 -4.84 -28.92
C ASP A 295 -6.13 -5.51 -27.60
N ALA A 296 -7.41 -5.39 -27.25
CA ALA A 296 -8.23 -6.43 -26.62
C ALA A 296 -9.62 -5.87 -26.27
N ALA A 297 -10.37 -5.42 -27.27
CA ALA A 297 -11.79 -5.13 -27.11
C ALA A 297 -12.52 -5.30 -28.45
N ALA A 298 -12.57 -6.52 -28.96
CA ALA A 298 -13.55 -6.91 -29.98
C ALA A 298 -13.60 -8.44 -30.12
N SER A 299 -14.48 -9.08 -29.34
CA SER A 299 -15.18 -10.29 -29.79
C SER A 299 -16.37 -10.56 -28.89
N ALA A 300 -17.46 -9.84 -29.17
CA ALA A 300 -18.79 -10.37 -28.98
C ALA A 300 -19.67 -9.89 -30.14
N MET A 301 -20.27 -10.86 -30.83
CA MET A 301 -21.41 -10.75 -31.74
C MET A 301 -21.20 -10.22 -33.16
N ALA A 302 -21.38 -11.13 -34.13
CA ALA A 302 -22.15 -10.85 -35.34
C ALA A 302 -22.90 -12.11 -35.81
N PRO A 303 -24.15 -11.99 -36.32
CA PRO A 303 -24.96 -13.09 -36.87
C PRO A 303 -24.86 -13.16 -38.42
N VAL A 304 -25.75 -13.98 -39.02
CA VAL A 304 -26.01 -14.19 -40.47
C VAL A 304 -25.10 -15.29 -41.09
N GLY A 305 -25.56 -16.32 -41.80
CA GLY A 305 -26.82 -16.62 -42.47
C GLY A 305 -26.55 -16.93 -43.95
N GLY A 306 -26.85 -18.16 -44.39
CA GLY A 306 -27.27 -18.46 -45.77
C GLY A 306 -26.26 -18.97 -46.81
N GLY A 307 -26.53 -20.19 -47.31
CA GLY A 307 -26.17 -20.71 -48.66
C GLY A 307 -24.86 -21.52 -48.72
N GLY A 308 -24.78 -22.72 -49.32
CA GLY A 308 -25.71 -23.57 -50.07
C GLY A 308 -24.91 -24.62 -50.86
N GLY A 309 -25.46 -25.83 -51.01
CA GLY A 309 -25.05 -26.90 -51.97
C GLY A 309 -23.97 -27.87 -51.46
N GLY A 310 -24.08 -29.20 -51.59
CA GLY A 310 -25.10 -30.06 -52.20
C GLY A 310 -24.65 -31.54 -52.18
N GLY A 311 -25.63 -32.46 -52.36
CA GLY A 311 -25.47 -33.89 -52.71
C GLY A 311 -25.12 -34.83 -51.54
N GLY A 312 -25.77 -35.97 -51.31
CA GLY A 312 -26.85 -36.69 -51.99
C GLY A 312 -27.01 -38.11 -51.40
N THR A 313 -28.17 -38.74 -51.64
CA THR A 313 -28.53 -40.16 -51.46
C THR A 313 -28.62 -40.70 -50.01
N GLY A 314 -29.59 -41.49 -49.58
CA GLY A 314 -30.77 -42.14 -50.19
C GLY A 314 -31.46 -43.04 -49.15
N ASP A 315 -32.73 -43.41 -49.41
CA ASP A 315 -33.57 -44.47 -48.81
C ASP A 315 -33.81 -44.50 -47.28
N GLY A 316 -34.99 -44.80 -46.72
CA GLY A 316 -36.27 -45.31 -47.23
C GLY A 316 -37.13 -45.85 -46.06
N GLY A 317 -38.46 -45.89 -46.22
CA GLY A 317 -39.44 -46.64 -45.40
C GLY A 317 -39.83 -46.00 -44.06
N GLY A 318 -41.08 -45.59 -43.81
CA GLY A 318 -42.27 -46.43 -43.53
C GLY A 318 -42.41 -46.57 -42.00
N GLY A 319 -43.52 -46.37 -41.28
CA GLY A 319 -44.97 -46.22 -41.49
C GLY A 319 -45.66 -46.36 -40.11
N GLY A 320 -46.92 -45.90 -39.99
CA GLY A 320 -47.86 -46.16 -38.86
C GLY A 320 -47.63 -45.35 -37.58
N GLY A 321 -48.55 -44.56 -37.01
CA GLY A 321 -49.95 -44.87 -36.60
C GLY A 321 -49.90 -45.62 -35.27
N SER A 322 -50.26 -45.09 -34.09
CA SER A 322 -51.56 -44.67 -33.50
C SER A 322 -51.23 -44.25 -32.04
N GLY A 323 -51.86 -43.31 -31.32
CA GLY A 323 -53.28 -43.16 -31.04
C GLY A 323 -53.69 -43.89 -29.73
N GLY A 324 -53.96 -43.13 -28.66
CA GLY A 324 -55.04 -43.43 -27.69
C GLY A 324 -54.73 -44.10 -26.33
N SER A 325 -54.84 -43.28 -25.28
CA SER A 325 -55.58 -43.47 -24.01
C SER A 325 -55.27 -44.63 -23.05
N GLY A 326 -54.99 -44.25 -21.80
CA GLY A 326 -54.99 -45.07 -20.58
C GLY A 326 -54.50 -44.28 -19.39
#